data_AF-A0A0W0YKS5-F1
#
_entry.id   AF-A0A0W0YKS5-F1
#
_cell.length_a   1.000
_cell.length_b   1.000
_cell.length_c   1.000
_cell.angle_alpha   90.00
_cell.angle_beta   90.00
_cell.angle_gamma   90.00
#
_symmetry.space_group_name_H-M   'P 1'
#
loop_
_entity.id
_entity.type
_entity.pdbx_description
1 polymer ?
#
loop_
_entity_poly.entity_id
_entity_poly.type
_entity_poly.pdbx_seq_one_letter_code
_entity_poly.pdbx_strand_id
1 'polypeptide(L)'
;MTRFFQNNPALMEDIISILNRPLSVDEMQQIADRRGRFKLLRLDYLQLGDTAGAYLLRSLRDSNVLESLYVPQNRLGLESARAIKELLETTTTLQDMDLQYNNFGNQEAALIFEGLRHNTSMRKCSLWLNQIDDQGVRVIAEYLASNPPLLSLSLGRNPITVNGLQELELAIRDNTHLLEFTEPFHMYDANKSAYQAVSQRIKSTLSRNREMKKESLIHSLVNNPLLSQQDFEDFVPTLKDLIHVLELIKYSLNDWRGRVVLRDIIDPLKRYRGLGQYREAKAYLQQTVPSLQPVAIIQTELRDCLRIN
;
A
#
# COMPACT_ATOMS: atom_id res chain seq x y z
N MET A 1 0.25 -13.44 29.77
CA MET A 1 0.64 -13.09 28.39
C MET A 1 1.53 -14.15 27.74
N THR A 2 2.60 -14.63 28.39
CA THR A 2 3.42 -15.76 27.88
C THR A 2 2.59 -17.00 27.53
N ARG A 3 1.62 -17.38 28.40
CA ARG A 3 0.65 -18.47 28.12
C ARG A 3 -0.35 -18.15 27.00
N PHE A 4 -0.69 -16.88 26.78
CA PHE A 4 -1.64 -16.48 25.73
C PHE A 4 -1.00 -16.60 24.33
N PHE A 5 0.25 -16.13 24.19
CA PHE A 5 1.06 -16.27 22.97
C PHE A 5 1.63 -17.68 22.73
N GLN A 6 1.68 -18.52 23.77
CA GLN A 6 2.02 -19.95 23.64
C GLN A 6 0.83 -20.77 23.16
N ASN A 7 -0.39 -20.44 23.58
CA ASN A 7 -1.58 -21.28 23.32
C ASN A 7 -2.36 -20.88 22.06
N ASN A 8 -2.05 -19.74 21.43
CA ASN A 8 -2.83 -19.23 20.28
C ASN A 8 -1.91 -18.71 19.14
N PRO A 9 -1.16 -19.59 18.45
CA PRO A 9 -0.23 -19.16 17.40
C PRO A 9 -0.92 -18.53 16.17
N ALA A 10 -2.18 -18.86 15.90
CA ALA A 10 -2.96 -18.30 14.78
C ALA A 10 -3.54 -16.90 15.08
N LEU A 11 -3.60 -16.47 16.35
CA LEU A 11 -4.10 -15.16 16.76
C LEU A 11 -2.99 -14.08 16.80
N MET A 12 -1.78 -14.41 16.37
CA MET A 12 -0.65 -13.46 16.31
C MET A 12 -0.79 -12.42 15.18
N GLU A 13 -1.75 -12.59 14.26
CA GLU A 13 -1.97 -11.66 13.14
C GLU A 13 -2.56 -10.31 13.57
N ASP A 14 -3.18 -10.17 14.77
CA ASP A 14 -3.98 -8.98 15.12
C ASP A 14 -3.75 -8.37 16.53
N ILE A 15 -2.89 -8.90 17.39
CA ILE A 15 -3.07 -8.68 18.85
C ILE A 15 -2.26 -7.56 19.51
N ILE A 16 -1.35 -6.87 18.82
CA ILE A 16 -0.56 -5.83 19.53
C ILE A 16 -1.31 -4.49 19.66
N SER A 17 -2.31 -4.17 18.81
CA SER A 17 -3.10 -2.93 18.98
C SER A 17 -3.98 -2.90 20.25
N ILE A 18 -4.11 -4.03 20.95
CA ILE A 18 -4.87 -4.14 22.20
C ILE A 18 -4.10 -3.58 23.40
N LEU A 19 -2.77 -3.49 23.29
CA LEU A 19 -1.94 -2.94 24.36
C LEU A 19 -1.95 -1.41 24.27
N ASN A 20 -2.88 -0.78 24.97
CA ASN A 20 -2.86 0.68 25.17
C ASN A 20 -1.75 1.10 26.18
N ARG A 21 -0.54 0.55 25.99
CA ARG A 21 0.66 0.78 26.80
C ARG A 21 1.94 0.45 25.99
N PRO A 22 3.10 1.00 26.39
CA PRO A 22 4.39 0.57 25.86
C PRO A 22 4.66 -0.91 26.03
N LEU A 23 5.33 -1.47 25.03
CA LEU A 23 5.90 -2.81 25.10
C LEU A 23 7.08 -2.81 26.07
N SER A 24 7.17 -3.87 26.88
CA SER A 24 8.38 -4.16 27.64
C SER A 24 9.49 -4.70 26.73
N VAL A 25 10.74 -4.67 27.20
CA VAL A 25 11.90 -5.23 26.49
C VAL A 25 11.69 -6.71 26.17
N ASP A 26 11.17 -7.49 27.11
CA ASP A 26 10.91 -8.92 26.92
C ASP A 26 9.83 -9.18 25.85
N GLU A 27 8.83 -8.31 25.75
CA GLU A 27 7.79 -8.40 24.71
C GLU A 27 8.36 -8.06 23.33
N MET A 28 9.20 -7.03 23.24
CA MET A 28 9.89 -6.69 22.00
C MET A 28 10.84 -7.82 21.55
N GLN A 29 11.56 -8.44 22.49
CA GLN A 29 12.41 -9.60 22.18
C GLN A 29 11.59 -10.80 21.70
N GLN A 30 10.44 -11.08 22.31
CA GLN A 30 9.56 -12.16 21.85
C GLN A 30 9.02 -11.93 20.44
N ILE A 31 8.75 -10.67 20.07
CA ILE A 31 8.39 -10.30 18.69
C ILE A 31 9.59 -10.55 17.76
N ALA A 32 10.78 -10.08 18.14
CA ALA A 32 12.01 -10.29 17.36
C ALA A 32 12.33 -11.77 17.10
N ASP A 33 12.17 -12.61 18.12
CA ASP A 33 12.42 -14.06 18.04
C ASP A 33 11.42 -14.77 17.11
N ARG A 34 10.27 -14.16 16.87
CA ARG A 34 9.19 -14.68 16.03
C ARG A 34 9.04 -13.92 14.71
N ARG A 35 9.97 -13.03 14.34
CA ARG A 35 9.90 -12.19 13.13
C ARG A 35 9.59 -12.96 11.84
N GLY A 36 10.12 -14.19 11.72
CA GLY A 36 9.87 -15.10 10.59
C GLY A 36 8.47 -15.73 10.54
N ARG A 37 7.53 -15.27 11.38
CA ARG A 37 6.14 -15.75 11.41
C ARG A 37 5.11 -14.67 11.11
N PHE A 38 5.48 -13.39 11.18
CA PHE A 38 4.53 -12.30 11.02
C PHE A 38 4.49 -11.84 9.56
N LYS A 39 3.41 -12.14 8.85
CA LYS A 39 3.11 -11.49 7.57
C LYS A 39 2.61 -10.07 7.76
N LEU A 40 1.81 -9.86 8.78
CA LEU A 40 1.28 -8.55 9.17
C LEU A 40 1.66 -8.28 10.61
N LEU A 41 2.18 -7.09 10.86
CA LEU A 41 2.52 -6.62 12.20
C LEU A 41 1.92 -5.23 12.43
N ARG A 42 0.97 -5.15 13.37
CA ARG A 42 0.30 -3.91 13.80
C ARG A 42 0.77 -3.50 15.18
N LEU A 43 1.34 -2.32 15.30
CA LEU A 43 1.93 -1.77 16.52
C LEU A 43 1.35 -0.39 16.83
N ASP A 44 0.07 -0.20 16.57
CA ASP A 44 -0.59 1.08 16.65
C ASP A 44 -0.66 1.59 18.10
N TYR A 45 -0.31 2.87 18.31
CA TYR A 45 -0.57 3.58 19.57
C TYR A 45 0.06 2.94 20.84
N LEU A 46 1.27 2.40 20.71
CA LEU A 46 1.99 1.79 21.85
C LEU A 46 2.87 2.79 22.61
N GLN A 47 3.03 4.02 22.11
CA GLN A 47 3.95 5.01 22.70
C GLN A 47 5.39 4.46 22.84
N LEU A 48 5.88 3.73 21.84
CA LEU A 48 7.23 3.14 21.88
C LEU A 48 8.31 4.18 22.16
N GLY A 49 8.18 5.39 21.60
CA GLY A 49 9.25 6.38 21.57
C GLY A 49 10.37 5.95 20.63
N ASP A 50 11.27 6.89 20.33
CA ASP A 50 12.25 6.69 19.26
C ASP A 50 13.24 5.55 19.53
N THR A 51 13.74 5.42 20.77
CA THR A 51 14.73 4.39 21.11
C THR A 51 14.16 2.97 21.07
N ALA A 52 13.02 2.73 21.71
CA ALA A 52 12.40 1.40 21.72
C ALA A 52 11.82 1.06 20.35
N GLY A 53 11.25 2.05 19.66
CA GLY A 53 10.82 1.91 18.27
C GLY A 53 11.96 1.47 17.35
N ALA A 54 13.10 2.17 17.41
CA ALA A 54 14.29 1.82 16.64
C ALA A 54 14.80 0.41 16.96
N TYR A 55 14.84 0.02 18.23
CA TYR A 55 15.24 -1.33 18.64
C TYR A 55 14.32 -2.40 18.03
N LEU A 56 13.01 -2.22 18.15
CA LEU A 56 12.03 -3.16 17.60
C LEU A 56 12.10 -3.23 16.07
N LEU A 57 12.12 -2.08 15.38
CA LEU A 57 12.21 -2.01 13.92
C LEU A 57 13.49 -2.68 13.40
N ARG A 58 14.62 -2.45 14.07
CA ARG A 58 15.91 -3.08 13.73
C ARG A 58 15.89 -4.60 13.95
N SER A 59 15.10 -5.08 14.91
CA SER A 59 14.94 -6.50 15.18
C SER A 59 14.12 -7.24 14.09
N LEU A 60 13.35 -6.50 13.28
CA LEU A 60 12.53 -7.04 12.19
C LEU A 60 13.28 -7.19 10.85
N ARG A 61 14.55 -6.73 10.78
CA ARG A 61 15.41 -6.89 9.60
C ARG A 61 15.54 -8.34 9.16
N ASP A 62 15.85 -8.51 7.88
CA ASP A 62 16.00 -9.81 7.23
C ASP A 62 14.74 -10.70 7.32
N SER A 63 13.58 -10.11 7.63
CA SER A 63 12.32 -10.84 7.56
C SER A 63 12.04 -11.22 6.12
N ASN A 64 11.73 -12.49 5.88
CA ASN A 64 11.39 -13.03 4.58
C ASN A 64 9.89 -13.36 4.45
N VAL A 65 9.09 -12.94 5.43
CA VAL A 65 7.63 -13.16 5.44
C VAL A 65 6.84 -11.89 5.70
N LEU A 66 7.46 -10.83 6.24
CA LEU A 66 6.74 -9.60 6.59
C LEU A 66 6.30 -8.88 5.33
N GLU A 67 4.98 -8.77 5.15
CA GLU A 67 4.30 -8.15 4.01
C GLU A 67 3.68 -6.79 4.39
N SER A 68 3.28 -6.60 5.66
CA SER A 68 2.65 -5.36 6.14
C SER A 68 3.13 -4.95 7.54
N LEU A 69 3.54 -3.70 7.69
CA LEU A 69 4.00 -3.13 8.97
C LEU A 69 3.27 -1.82 9.26
N TYR A 70 2.47 -1.80 10.33
CA TYR A 70 1.79 -0.59 10.79
C TYR A 70 2.35 -0.19 12.16
N VAL A 71 2.93 1.00 12.24
CA VAL A 71 3.49 1.60 13.47
C VAL A 71 3.02 3.04 13.71
N PRO A 72 1.73 3.38 13.47
CA PRO A 72 1.26 4.74 13.67
C PRO A 72 1.23 5.14 15.15
N GLN A 73 1.33 6.44 15.42
CA GLN A 73 1.16 7.01 16.77
C GLN A 73 2.16 6.51 17.82
N ASN A 74 3.44 6.34 17.46
CA ASN A 74 4.46 5.79 18.36
C ASN A 74 5.54 6.77 18.80
N ARG A 75 5.48 8.04 18.37
CA ARG A 75 6.50 9.06 18.64
C ARG A 75 7.89 8.64 18.11
N LEU A 76 7.90 8.01 16.94
CA LEU A 76 9.12 7.59 16.24
C LEU A 76 9.80 8.81 15.62
N GLY A 77 11.13 8.86 15.64
CA GLY A 77 11.95 9.96 15.15
C GLY A 77 13.17 9.45 14.36
N LEU A 78 14.31 10.10 14.56
CA LEU A 78 15.51 9.87 13.76
C LEU A 78 16.08 8.46 13.88
N GLU A 79 16.16 7.91 15.09
CA GLU A 79 16.73 6.57 15.29
C GLU A 79 15.83 5.49 14.68
N SER A 80 14.52 5.67 14.79
CA SER A 80 13.54 4.81 14.14
C SER A 80 13.60 4.92 12.62
N ALA A 81 13.82 6.11 12.06
CA ALA A 81 13.98 6.29 10.62
C ALA A 81 15.23 5.58 10.08
N ARG A 82 16.35 5.59 10.83
CA ARG A 82 17.54 4.77 10.50
C ARG A 82 17.22 3.28 10.53
N ALA A 83 16.50 2.81 11.55
CA ALA A 83 16.09 1.42 11.63
C ALA A 83 15.13 1.01 10.49
N ILE A 84 14.21 1.90 10.09
CA ILE A 84 13.32 1.70 8.94
C ILE A 84 14.14 1.60 7.65
N LYS A 85 15.12 2.48 7.44
CA LYS A 85 16.02 2.38 6.28
C LYS A 85 16.67 0.99 6.19
N GLU A 86 17.28 0.53 7.28
CA GLU A 86 17.92 -0.79 7.33
C GLU A 86 16.91 -1.94 7.13
N LEU A 87 15.69 -1.81 7.65
CA LEU A 87 14.60 -2.76 7.43
C LEU A 87 14.22 -2.85 5.95
N LEU A 88 14.06 -1.70 5.29
CA LEU A 88 13.71 -1.61 3.88
C LEU A 88 14.79 -2.15 2.95
N GLU A 89 16.07 -1.96 3.30
CA GLU A 89 17.21 -2.47 2.54
C GLU A 89 17.36 -4.00 2.63
N THR A 90 16.88 -4.62 3.71
CA THR A 90 17.04 -6.07 3.97
C THR A 90 15.78 -6.90 3.74
N THR A 91 14.60 -6.27 3.71
CA THR A 91 13.30 -6.97 3.62
C THR A 91 12.72 -6.85 2.21
N THR A 92 12.70 -7.96 1.47
CA THR A 92 12.21 -8.00 0.08
C THR A 92 10.75 -8.44 -0.05
N THR A 93 10.03 -8.59 1.06
CA THR A 93 8.62 -8.99 1.09
C THR A 93 7.67 -7.88 1.54
N LEU A 94 8.19 -6.80 2.13
CA LEU A 94 7.38 -5.74 2.70
C LEU A 94 6.74 -4.91 1.59
N GLN A 95 5.41 -4.88 1.56
CA GLN A 95 4.62 -4.24 0.51
C GLN A 95 3.81 -3.05 1.04
N ASP A 96 3.45 -3.05 2.32
CA ASP A 96 2.60 -2.02 2.92
C ASP A 96 3.20 -1.53 4.25
N MET A 97 3.46 -0.23 4.33
CA MET A 97 4.05 0.39 5.52
C MET A 97 3.27 1.64 5.93
N ASP A 98 2.77 1.63 7.17
CA ASP A 98 2.05 2.75 7.77
C ASP A 98 2.87 3.36 8.92
N LEU A 99 3.32 4.59 8.70
CA LEU A 99 4.15 5.39 9.59
C LEU A 99 3.43 6.64 10.11
N GLN A 100 2.09 6.64 10.08
CA GLN A 100 1.31 7.85 10.35
C GLN A 100 1.48 8.38 11.77
N TYR A 101 1.32 9.69 11.97
CA TYR A 101 1.31 10.30 13.30
C TYR A 101 2.60 9.97 14.08
N ASN A 102 3.74 10.25 13.50
CA ASN A 102 5.04 10.14 14.16
C ASN A 102 5.78 11.48 14.09
N ASN A 103 7.03 11.52 14.52
CA ASN A 103 7.87 12.70 14.53
C ASN A 103 8.83 12.71 13.34
N PHE A 104 8.40 12.21 12.17
CA PHE A 104 9.24 12.18 10.98
C PHE A 104 9.25 13.57 10.30
N GLY A 105 10.41 14.22 10.28
CA GLY A 105 10.65 15.44 9.53
C GLY A 105 11.41 15.16 8.22
N ASN A 106 12.03 16.20 7.68
CA ASN A 106 12.73 16.14 6.40
C ASN A 106 13.92 15.16 6.40
N GLN A 107 14.68 15.12 7.50
CA GLN A 107 15.84 14.23 7.64
C GLN A 107 15.42 12.76 7.72
N GLU A 108 14.35 12.49 8.44
CA GLU A 108 13.78 11.15 8.58
C GLU A 108 13.17 10.67 7.26
N ALA A 109 12.45 11.55 6.55
CA ALA A 109 11.96 11.26 5.20
C ALA A 109 13.12 10.91 4.26
N ALA A 110 14.23 11.65 4.29
CA ALA A 110 15.39 11.33 3.47
C ALA A 110 15.92 9.91 3.71
N LEU A 111 16.04 9.48 4.96
CA LEU A 111 16.48 8.13 5.32
C LEU A 111 15.49 7.05 4.85
N ILE A 112 14.19 7.26 5.08
CA ILE A 112 13.15 6.31 4.68
C ILE A 112 13.16 6.13 3.16
N PHE A 113 13.21 7.22 2.40
CA PHE A 113 13.21 7.17 0.94
C PHE A 113 14.54 6.69 0.35
N GLU A 114 15.67 6.88 1.04
CA GLU A 114 16.94 6.24 0.69
C GLU A 114 16.85 4.71 0.81
N GLY A 115 16.23 4.20 1.88
CA GLY A 115 15.96 2.76 2.02
C GLY A 115 15.00 2.25 0.94
N LEU A 116 13.95 3.01 0.62
CA LEU A 116 13.00 2.65 -0.44
C LEU A 116 13.64 2.57 -1.83
N ARG A 117 14.71 3.34 -2.12
CA ARG A 117 15.43 3.22 -3.41
C ARG A 117 16.03 1.84 -3.64
N HIS A 118 16.33 1.09 -2.57
CA HIS A 118 16.85 -0.27 -2.64
C HIS A 118 15.75 -1.33 -2.52
N ASN A 119 14.54 -0.93 -2.12
CA ASN A 119 13.43 -1.84 -1.91
C ASN A 119 12.59 -2.02 -3.19
N THR A 120 12.48 -3.27 -3.67
CA THR A 120 11.72 -3.59 -4.88
C THR A 120 10.30 -4.12 -4.59
N SER A 121 9.97 -4.38 -3.32
CA SER A 121 8.69 -4.97 -2.92
C SER A 121 7.66 -3.95 -2.46
N MET A 122 8.07 -2.76 -2.01
CA MET A 122 7.16 -1.77 -1.45
C MET A 122 6.13 -1.33 -2.50
N ARG A 123 4.86 -1.30 -2.10
CA ARG A 123 3.72 -0.86 -2.91
C ARG A 123 2.98 0.29 -2.27
N LYS A 124 2.93 0.37 -0.94
CA LYS A 124 2.21 1.42 -0.20
C LYS A 124 3.05 1.96 0.94
N CYS A 125 3.10 3.28 1.04
CA CYS A 125 3.75 3.97 2.15
C CYS A 125 2.88 5.13 2.64
N SER A 126 2.55 5.15 3.93
CA SER A 126 1.82 6.25 4.54
C SER A 126 2.70 7.00 5.53
N LEU A 127 2.92 8.29 5.26
CA LEU A 127 3.59 9.26 6.14
C LEU A 127 2.61 10.36 6.57
N TRP A 128 1.31 10.07 6.59
CA TRP A 128 0.27 11.04 6.96
C TRP A 128 0.48 11.56 8.39
N LEU A 129 0.22 12.86 8.58
CA LEU A 129 0.36 13.56 9.86
C LEU A 129 1.76 13.38 10.46
N ASN A 130 2.77 13.81 9.72
CA ASN A 130 4.16 13.93 10.18
C ASN A 130 4.60 15.41 10.02
N GLN A 131 5.90 15.68 10.06
CA GLN A 131 6.48 17.03 10.05
C GLN A 131 7.30 17.29 8.78
N ILE A 132 6.91 16.68 7.66
CA ILE A 132 7.60 16.81 6.36
C ILE A 132 7.15 18.12 5.68
N ASP A 133 8.09 18.99 5.34
CA ASP A 133 7.81 20.21 4.59
C ASP A 133 8.31 20.11 3.14
N ASP A 134 8.30 21.24 2.43
CA ASP A 134 8.76 21.34 1.04
C ASP A 134 10.19 20.81 0.82
N GLN A 135 11.09 20.91 1.81
CA GLN A 135 12.45 20.36 1.69
C GLN A 135 12.45 18.84 1.73
N GLY A 136 11.69 18.23 2.63
CA GLY A 136 11.57 16.77 2.66
C GLY A 136 10.88 16.24 1.41
N VAL A 137 9.92 16.99 0.87
CA VAL A 137 9.23 16.67 -0.37
C VAL A 137 10.16 16.55 -1.58
N ARG A 138 11.24 17.32 -1.66
CA ARG A 138 12.24 17.19 -2.75
C ARG A 138 12.78 15.77 -2.89
N VAL A 139 13.14 15.18 -1.75
CA VAL A 139 13.68 13.81 -1.70
C VAL A 139 12.63 12.80 -2.17
N ILE A 140 11.36 13.03 -1.81
CA ILE A 140 10.23 12.21 -2.23
C ILE A 140 9.99 12.35 -3.74
N ALA A 141 10.03 13.57 -4.27
CA ALA A 141 9.87 13.87 -5.69
C ALA A 141 10.95 13.20 -6.53
N GLU A 142 12.22 13.28 -6.12
CA GLU A 142 13.33 12.59 -6.77
C GLU A 142 13.18 11.07 -6.73
N TYR A 143 12.67 10.52 -5.63
CA TYR A 143 12.35 9.09 -5.55
C TYR A 143 11.24 8.75 -6.55
N LEU A 144 10.12 9.48 -6.57
CA LEU A 144 9.01 9.22 -7.49
C LEU A 144 9.42 9.36 -8.98
N ALA A 145 10.28 10.31 -9.32
CA ALA A 145 10.76 10.50 -10.70
C ALA A 145 11.49 9.26 -11.25
N SER A 146 12.10 8.45 -10.37
CA SER A 146 12.76 7.19 -10.75
C SER A 146 11.80 6.04 -11.08
N ASN A 147 10.49 6.28 -11.14
CA ASN A 147 9.45 5.27 -11.40
C ASN A 147 9.57 4.03 -10.48
N PRO A 148 9.63 4.20 -9.16
CA PRO A 148 9.73 3.09 -8.22
C PRO A 148 8.48 2.21 -8.28
N PRO A 149 8.50 0.99 -7.71
CA PRO A 149 7.33 0.11 -7.71
C PRO A 149 6.19 0.57 -6.78
N LEU A 150 6.32 1.75 -6.15
CA LEU A 150 5.34 2.31 -5.24
C LEU A 150 4.05 2.69 -5.98
N LEU A 151 2.92 2.18 -5.52
CA LEU A 151 1.58 2.38 -6.07
C LEU A 151 0.77 3.42 -5.30
N SER A 152 0.97 3.54 -3.98
CA SER A 152 0.25 4.48 -3.12
C SER A 152 1.19 5.19 -2.15
N LEU A 153 1.06 6.52 -2.08
CA LEU A 153 1.78 7.37 -1.14
C LEU A 153 0.82 8.32 -0.43
N SER A 154 0.90 8.39 0.91
CA SER A 154 0.13 9.36 1.69
C SER A 154 1.04 10.37 2.39
N LEU A 155 0.86 11.65 2.08
CA LEU A 155 1.54 12.78 2.73
C LEU A 155 0.55 13.77 3.37
N GLY A 156 -0.70 13.37 3.53
CA GLY A 156 -1.72 14.22 4.14
C GLY A 156 -1.31 14.75 5.51
N ARG A 157 -1.80 15.94 5.88
CA ARG A 157 -1.47 16.60 7.17
C ARG A 157 0.02 16.78 7.48
N ASN A 158 0.87 16.91 6.45
CA ASN A 158 2.22 17.42 6.58
C ASN A 158 2.27 18.92 6.21
N PRO A 159 3.23 19.72 6.73
CA PRO A 159 3.39 21.15 6.44
C PRO A 159 3.96 21.44 5.02
N ILE A 160 3.32 20.88 3.99
CA ILE A 160 3.70 21.03 2.59
C ILE A 160 2.91 22.18 1.97
N THR A 161 3.60 23.14 1.37
CA THR A 161 2.99 24.30 0.72
C THR A 161 2.65 24.00 -0.75
N VAL A 162 2.06 24.97 -1.44
CA VAL A 162 1.86 24.87 -2.90
C VAL A 162 3.17 24.65 -3.67
N ASN A 163 4.32 25.11 -3.17
CA ASN A 163 5.61 24.93 -3.85
C ASN A 163 6.07 23.48 -3.78
N GLY A 164 6.05 22.85 -2.60
CA GLY A 164 6.34 21.42 -2.48
C GLY A 164 5.34 20.56 -3.26
N LEU A 165 4.05 20.94 -3.28
CA LEU A 165 3.06 20.23 -4.10
C LEU A 165 3.36 20.33 -5.61
N GLN A 166 3.87 21.47 -6.10
CA GLN A 166 4.30 21.62 -7.49
C GLN A 166 5.50 20.74 -7.83
N GLU A 167 6.47 20.63 -6.91
CA GLU A 167 7.61 19.71 -7.08
C GLU A 167 7.14 18.25 -7.18
N LEU A 168 6.17 17.83 -6.35
CA LEU A 168 5.53 16.51 -6.47
C LEU A 168 4.76 16.34 -7.77
N GLU A 169 4.02 17.37 -8.22
CA GLU A 169 3.27 17.30 -9.47
C GLU A 169 4.19 17.02 -10.66
N LEU A 170 5.35 17.71 -10.73
CA LEU A 170 6.34 17.48 -11.77
C LEU A 170 6.89 16.05 -11.74
N ALA A 171 7.22 15.53 -10.56
CA ALA A 171 7.70 14.15 -10.42
C ALA A 171 6.61 13.11 -10.76
N ILE A 172 5.37 13.33 -10.32
CA ILE A 172 4.23 12.43 -10.56
C ILE A 172 3.85 12.42 -12.04
N ARG A 173 4.03 13.53 -12.77
CA ARG A 173 3.80 13.61 -14.22
C ARG A 173 4.61 12.57 -15.00
N ASP A 174 5.88 12.42 -14.62
CA ASP A 174 6.82 11.52 -15.31
C ASP A 174 6.81 10.11 -14.69
N ASN A 175 6.17 9.94 -13.53
CA ASN A 175 5.91 8.66 -12.90
C ASN A 175 4.67 7.97 -13.53
N THR A 176 4.80 6.70 -13.88
CA THR A 176 3.72 5.88 -14.47
C THR A 176 3.20 4.77 -13.57
N HIS A 177 3.86 4.52 -12.43
CA HIS A 177 3.52 3.45 -11.48
C HIS A 177 2.59 3.90 -10.35
N LEU A 178 2.73 5.14 -9.87
CA LEU A 178 1.96 5.68 -8.77
C LEU A 178 0.50 5.85 -9.21
N LEU A 179 -0.40 5.25 -8.44
CA LEU A 179 -1.84 5.23 -8.68
C LEU A 179 -2.60 6.05 -7.64
N GLU A 180 -2.06 6.16 -6.44
CA GLU A 180 -2.67 6.91 -5.35
C GLU A 180 -1.71 7.88 -4.70
N PHE A 181 -2.25 9.07 -4.43
CA PHE A 181 -1.58 10.09 -3.66
C PHE A 181 -2.60 10.74 -2.73
N THR A 182 -2.38 10.68 -1.43
CA THR A 182 -3.18 11.45 -0.47
C THR A 182 -2.49 12.79 -0.23
N GLU A 183 -3.14 13.84 -0.71
CA GLU A 183 -2.61 15.21 -0.68
C GLU A 183 -2.48 15.76 0.75
N PRO A 184 -1.50 16.65 1.00
CA PRO A 184 -1.38 17.43 2.23
C PRO A 184 -2.70 18.13 2.61
N PHE A 185 -2.99 18.24 3.92
CA PHE A 185 -4.21 18.91 4.38
C PHE A 185 -3.94 20.41 4.51
N HIS A 186 -4.70 21.20 3.78
CA HIS A 186 -4.54 22.64 3.70
C HIS A 186 -5.28 23.34 4.85
N MET A 187 -4.58 23.71 5.92
CA MET A 187 -5.23 24.44 7.02
C MET A 187 -5.24 25.97 6.82
N TYR A 188 -4.23 26.58 6.16
CA TYR A 188 -4.09 28.06 6.12
C TYR A 188 -3.31 28.66 4.93
N ASP A 189 -3.34 28.12 3.70
CA ASP A 189 -2.68 28.82 2.58
C ASP A 189 -3.52 30.00 2.06
N ALA A 190 -2.89 31.17 1.90
CA ALA A 190 -3.46 32.33 1.22
C ALA A 190 -3.73 32.05 -0.27
N ASN A 191 -3.07 31.02 -0.83
CA ASN A 191 -3.14 30.62 -2.24
C ASN A 191 -3.95 29.34 -2.48
N LYS A 192 -5.09 29.20 -1.80
CA LYS A 192 -6.01 28.05 -1.94
C LYS A 192 -6.32 27.68 -3.39
N SER A 193 -6.50 28.66 -4.28
CA SER A 193 -6.78 28.44 -5.71
C SER A 193 -5.61 27.78 -6.44
N ALA A 194 -4.38 28.23 -6.19
CA ALA A 194 -3.18 27.65 -6.78
C ALA A 194 -2.97 26.21 -6.29
N TYR A 195 -3.14 25.98 -4.99
CA TYR A 195 -3.09 24.63 -4.40
C TYR A 195 -4.11 23.69 -5.07
N GLN A 196 -5.36 24.13 -5.19
CA GLN A 196 -6.42 23.37 -5.86
C GLN A 196 -6.08 23.08 -7.33
N ALA A 197 -5.50 24.04 -8.06
CA ALA A 197 -5.11 23.82 -9.45
C ALA A 197 -4.03 22.74 -9.58
N VAL A 198 -3.00 22.75 -8.70
CA VAL A 198 -1.95 21.71 -8.68
C VAL A 198 -2.55 20.35 -8.32
N SER A 199 -3.40 20.31 -7.29
CA SER A 199 -4.14 19.12 -6.87
C SER A 199 -4.94 18.48 -8.01
N GLN A 200 -5.66 19.29 -8.80
CA GLN A 200 -6.42 18.77 -9.94
C GLN A 200 -5.52 18.16 -11.03
N ARG A 201 -4.33 18.74 -11.26
CA ARG A 201 -3.35 18.17 -12.20
C ARG A 201 -2.81 16.83 -11.71
N ILE A 202 -2.44 16.73 -10.43
CA ILE A 202 -2.02 15.47 -9.81
C ILE A 202 -3.12 14.41 -9.98
N LYS A 203 -4.37 14.74 -9.64
CA LYS A 203 -5.52 13.82 -9.80
C LYS A 203 -5.70 13.35 -11.24
N SER A 204 -5.57 14.27 -12.21
CA SER A 204 -5.66 13.94 -13.64
C SER A 204 -4.53 13.01 -14.07
N THR A 205 -3.30 13.25 -13.64
CA THR A 205 -2.13 12.40 -13.92
C THR A 205 -2.29 11.01 -13.31
N LEU A 206 -2.75 10.89 -12.08
CA LEU A 206 -3.00 9.59 -11.45
C LEU A 206 -4.12 8.83 -12.16
N SER A 207 -5.18 9.54 -12.61
CA SER A 207 -6.23 8.93 -13.45
C SER A 207 -5.66 8.35 -14.74
N ARG A 208 -4.73 9.07 -15.40
CA ARG A 208 -4.02 8.54 -16.57
C ARG A 208 -3.21 7.28 -16.23
N ASN A 209 -2.43 7.30 -15.14
CA ASN A 209 -1.63 6.13 -14.73
C ASN A 209 -2.49 4.90 -14.46
N ARG A 210 -3.62 5.09 -13.80
CA ARG A 210 -4.63 4.07 -13.55
C ARG A 210 -5.19 3.47 -14.85
N GLU A 211 -5.57 4.31 -15.81
CA GLU A 211 -6.06 3.84 -17.10
C GLU A 211 -4.98 3.10 -17.90
N MET A 212 -3.74 3.61 -17.95
CA MET A 212 -2.62 2.92 -18.60
C MET A 212 -2.35 1.55 -17.97
N LYS A 213 -2.37 1.47 -16.63
CA LYS A 213 -2.18 0.20 -15.91
C LYS A 213 -3.33 -0.76 -16.20
N LYS A 214 -4.57 -0.27 -16.22
CA LYS A 214 -5.76 -1.05 -16.62
C LYS A 214 -5.61 -1.62 -18.03
N GLU A 215 -5.27 -0.77 -19.02
CA GLU A 215 -5.08 -1.18 -20.42
C GLU A 215 -3.96 -2.19 -20.57
N SER A 216 -2.82 -1.98 -19.90
CA SER A 216 -1.71 -2.93 -19.89
C SER A 216 -2.11 -4.30 -19.33
N LEU A 217 -2.89 -4.32 -18.26
CA LEU A 217 -3.40 -5.56 -17.66
C LEU A 217 -4.40 -6.24 -18.60
N ILE A 218 -5.34 -5.50 -19.21
CA ILE A 218 -6.28 -6.02 -20.21
C ILE A 218 -5.54 -6.59 -21.43
N HIS A 219 -4.53 -5.89 -21.94
CA HIS A 219 -3.72 -6.38 -23.05
C HIS A 219 -3.01 -7.69 -22.69
N SER A 220 -2.39 -7.74 -21.50
CA SER A 220 -1.73 -8.96 -20.99
C SER A 220 -2.71 -10.12 -20.80
N LEU A 221 -3.95 -9.82 -20.39
CA LEU A 221 -5.05 -10.78 -20.28
C LEU A 221 -5.51 -11.33 -21.63
N VAL A 222 -5.67 -10.46 -22.63
CA VAL A 222 -6.28 -10.80 -23.93
C VAL A 222 -5.30 -11.50 -24.87
N ASN A 223 -4.01 -11.15 -24.80
CA ASN A 223 -3.00 -11.60 -25.75
C ASN A 223 -2.06 -12.68 -25.22
N ASN A 224 -2.36 -13.30 -24.07
CA ASN A 224 -1.57 -14.43 -23.57
C ASN A 224 -1.97 -15.74 -24.32
N PRO A 225 -1.15 -16.24 -25.27
CA PRO A 225 -1.50 -17.37 -26.12
C PRO A 225 -1.32 -18.74 -25.43
N LEU A 226 -0.77 -18.77 -24.22
CA LEU A 226 -0.45 -19.96 -23.44
C LEU A 226 -1.02 -19.79 -22.04
N LEU A 227 -2.24 -20.29 -21.83
CA LEU A 227 -2.79 -20.45 -20.49
C LEU A 227 -3.02 -21.95 -20.26
N SER A 228 -1.91 -22.66 -20.02
CA SER A 228 -1.90 -23.98 -19.40
C SER A 228 -2.20 -23.86 -17.90
N GLN A 229 -2.38 -25.00 -17.23
CA GLN A 229 -2.63 -25.02 -15.78
C GLN A 229 -1.51 -24.30 -14.99
N GLN A 230 -0.24 -24.38 -15.43
CA GLN A 230 0.85 -23.69 -14.74
C GLN A 230 0.76 -22.17 -14.87
N ASP A 231 0.30 -21.68 -16.02
CA ASP A 231 0.26 -20.24 -16.35
C ASP A 231 -0.83 -19.47 -15.58
N PHE A 232 -1.82 -20.19 -15.01
CA PHE A 232 -2.88 -19.57 -14.21
C PHE A 232 -2.44 -19.28 -12.75
N GLU A 233 -1.48 -20.03 -12.20
CA GLU A 233 -0.90 -19.73 -10.89
C GLU A 233 -0.05 -18.45 -10.96
N ASP A 234 0.67 -18.25 -12.07
CA ASP A 234 1.39 -17.01 -12.40
C ASP A 234 0.46 -15.82 -12.73
N PHE A 235 -0.80 -16.12 -13.03
CA PHE A 235 -1.84 -15.15 -13.36
C PHE A 235 -2.53 -14.55 -12.13
N VAL A 236 -2.57 -15.27 -11.00
CA VAL A 236 -3.14 -14.80 -9.74
C VAL A 236 -2.49 -13.50 -9.24
N PRO A 237 -1.15 -13.32 -9.25
CA PRO A 237 -0.52 -12.04 -8.93
C PRO A 237 -1.00 -10.88 -9.80
N THR A 238 -1.17 -11.09 -11.12
CA THR A 238 -1.67 -10.08 -12.06
C THR A 238 -3.12 -9.69 -11.75
N LEU A 239 -3.96 -10.67 -11.40
CA LEU A 239 -5.33 -10.45 -10.93
C LEU A 239 -5.39 -9.72 -9.60
N LYS A 240 -4.49 -10.03 -8.67
CA LYS A 240 -4.34 -9.34 -7.38
C LYS A 240 -3.92 -7.89 -7.56
N ASP A 241 -2.90 -7.65 -8.38
CA ASP A 241 -2.45 -6.30 -8.76
C ASP A 241 -3.57 -5.52 -9.45
N LEU A 242 -4.33 -6.16 -10.33
CA LEU A 242 -5.48 -5.56 -10.99
C LEU A 242 -6.59 -5.20 -10.01
N ILE A 243 -7.04 -6.14 -9.17
CA ILE A 243 -8.03 -5.86 -8.11
C ILE A 243 -7.52 -4.71 -7.25
N HIS A 244 -6.26 -4.75 -6.84
CA HIS A 244 -5.67 -3.70 -6.04
C HIS A 244 -5.69 -2.34 -6.75
N VAL A 245 -5.33 -2.29 -8.04
CA VAL A 245 -5.50 -1.09 -8.88
C VAL A 245 -6.96 -0.63 -8.92
N LEU A 246 -7.95 -1.52 -9.04
CA LEU A 246 -9.37 -1.17 -9.01
C LEU A 246 -9.83 -0.59 -7.66
N GLU A 247 -9.34 -1.15 -6.55
CA GLU A 247 -9.58 -0.61 -5.21
C GLU A 247 -9.01 0.80 -5.07
N LEU A 248 -7.79 1.00 -5.60
CA LEU A 248 -7.06 2.26 -5.56
C LEU A 248 -7.69 3.35 -6.46
N ILE A 249 -8.33 2.96 -7.56
CA ILE A 249 -8.92 3.90 -8.51
C ILE A 249 -10.09 4.68 -7.90
N LYS A 250 -10.76 4.19 -6.85
CA LYS A 250 -11.89 4.87 -6.17
C LYS A 250 -12.88 5.56 -7.14
N TYR A 251 -13.06 5.06 -8.36
CA TYR A 251 -14.41 5.10 -8.89
C TYR A 251 -15.19 4.24 -7.91
N SER A 252 -16.21 4.82 -7.31
CA SER A 252 -17.28 4.01 -6.75
C SER A 252 -17.50 2.86 -7.72
N LEU A 253 -17.31 1.60 -7.30
CA LEU A 253 -17.74 0.45 -8.10
C LEU A 253 -19.26 0.52 -8.37
N ASN A 254 -19.97 1.49 -7.77
CA ASN A 254 -21.35 1.84 -8.05
C ASN A 254 -21.53 2.81 -9.24
N ASP A 255 -20.48 3.47 -9.76
CA ASP A 255 -20.54 4.33 -10.96
C ASP A 255 -20.29 3.52 -12.25
N TRP A 256 -20.87 3.96 -13.37
CA TRP A 256 -20.84 3.26 -14.65
C TRP A 256 -19.41 3.00 -15.16
N ARG A 257 -18.46 3.90 -14.83
CA ARG A 257 -17.05 3.73 -15.18
C ARG A 257 -16.43 2.52 -14.48
N GLY A 258 -16.73 2.30 -13.20
CA GLY A 258 -16.28 1.11 -12.46
C GLY A 258 -16.84 -0.20 -13.05
N ARG A 259 -18.06 -0.17 -13.58
CA ARG A 259 -18.72 -1.33 -14.22
C ARG A 259 -18.12 -1.71 -15.57
N VAL A 260 -17.77 -0.72 -16.38
CA VAL A 260 -17.08 -0.96 -17.67
C VAL A 260 -15.75 -1.64 -17.41
N VAL A 261 -14.99 -1.15 -16.43
CA VAL A 261 -13.71 -1.75 -16.05
C VAL A 261 -13.88 -3.18 -15.54
N LEU A 262 -14.85 -3.46 -14.66
CA LEU A 262 -15.15 -4.84 -14.22
C LEU A 262 -15.50 -5.75 -15.40
N ARG A 263 -16.30 -5.27 -16.36
CA ARG A 263 -16.68 -6.04 -17.55
C ARG A 263 -15.48 -6.36 -18.43
N ASP A 264 -14.62 -5.38 -18.69
CA ASP A 264 -13.43 -5.55 -19.54
C ASP A 264 -12.41 -6.53 -18.92
N ILE A 265 -12.47 -6.75 -17.60
CA ILE A 265 -11.65 -7.72 -16.87
C ILE A 265 -12.30 -9.11 -16.85
N ILE A 266 -13.62 -9.16 -16.63
CA ILE A 266 -14.37 -10.41 -16.51
C ILE A 266 -14.60 -11.08 -17.88
N ASP A 267 -14.81 -10.31 -18.94
CA ASP A 267 -15.11 -10.84 -20.27
C ASP A 267 -13.97 -11.70 -20.86
N PRO A 268 -12.68 -11.32 -20.74
CA PRO A 268 -11.57 -12.20 -21.09
C PRO A 268 -11.53 -13.48 -20.26
N LEU A 269 -11.84 -13.41 -18.96
CA LEU A 269 -11.86 -14.57 -18.05
C LEU A 269 -12.91 -15.62 -18.42
N LYS A 270 -13.98 -15.23 -19.13
CA LYS A 270 -15.02 -16.16 -19.62
C LYS A 270 -14.46 -17.20 -20.60
N ARG A 271 -13.33 -16.95 -21.25
CA ARG A 271 -12.67 -17.89 -22.17
C ARG A 271 -12.06 -19.11 -21.47
N TYR A 272 -11.85 -19.05 -20.16
CA TYR A 272 -11.18 -20.10 -19.36
C TYR A 272 -12.13 -20.93 -18.49
N ARG A 273 -13.45 -20.84 -18.73
CA ARG A 273 -14.52 -21.50 -17.93
C ARG A 273 -14.36 -23.01 -17.72
N GLY A 274 -13.65 -23.72 -18.61
CA GLY A 274 -13.44 -25.16 -18.53
C GLY A 274 -12.29 -25.60 -17.61
N LEU A 275 -11.45 -24.68 -17.11
CA LEU A 275 -10.28 -24.99 -16.30
C LEU A 275 -10.61 -24.97 -14.81
N GLY A 276 -10.08 -25.92 -14.03
CA GLY A 276 -10.30 -26.02 -12.58
C GLY A 276 -9.92 -24.74 -11.82
N GLN A 277 -8.99 -23.97 -12.35
CA GLN A 277 -8.45 -22.78 -11.72
C GLN A 277 -9.31 -21.52 -11.96
N TYR A 278 -10.20 -21.54 -12.96
CA TYR A 278 -11.31 -20.58 -13.02
C TYR A 278 -12.17 -20.65 -11.75
N ARG A 279 -12.31 -21.84 -11.13
CA ARG A 279 -13.03 -21.97 -9.85
C ARG A 279 -12.26 -21.36 -8.69
N GLU A 280 -10.93 -21.40 -8.71
CA GLU A 280 -10.07 -20.78 -7.69
C GLU A 280 -10.03 -19.25 -7.84
N ALA A 281 -9.84 -18.71 -9.05
CA ALA A 281 -9.96 -17.26 -9.26
C ALA A 281 -11.38 -16.75 -9.00
N LYS A 282 -12.40 -17.54 -9.35
CA LYS A 282 -13.80 -17.26 -8.98
C LYS A 282 -13.98 -17.25 -7.47
N ALA A 283 -13.43 -18.22 -6.73
CA ALA A 283 -13.47 -18.25 -5.28
C ALA A 283 -12.71 -17.08 -4.66
N TYR A 284 -11.53 -16.73 -5.19
CA TYR A 284 -10.72 -15.60 -4.77
C TYR A 284 -11.45 -14.26 -5.00
N LEU A 285 -12.00 -14.04 -6.20
CA LEU A 285 -12.85 -12.88 -6.50
C LEU A 285 -14.08 -12.85 -5.59
N GLN A 286 -14.74 -13.99 -5.36
CA GLN A 286 -15.90 -14.09 -4.46
C GLN A 286 -15.55 -13.90 -2.98
N GLN A 287 -14.30 -14.10 -2.55
CA GLN A 287 -13.82 -13.83 -1.18
C GLN A 287 -13.28 -12.41 -1.01
N THR A 288 -12.70 -11.81 -2.06
CA THR A 288 -12.10 -10.48 -2.04
C THR A 288 -13.12 -9.37 -2.32
N VAL A 289 -14.17 -9.67 -3.09
CA VAL A 289 -15.26 -8.73 -3.38
C VAL A 289 -16.14 -8.41 -2.16
N PRO A 290 -16.48 -9.34 -1.23
CA PRO A 290 -17.23 -9.01 -0.01
C PRO A 290 -16.57 -7.97 0.90
N SER A 291 -15.23 -7.89 0.94
CA SER A 291 -14.50 -6.83 1.66
C SER A 291 -14.58 -5.46 0.97
N LEU A 292 -14.95 -5.43 -0.32
CA LEU A 292 -15.20 -4.23 -1.11
C LEU A 292 -16.65 -3.77 -1.04
N GLN A 293 -17.26 -3.68 0.15
CA GLN A 293 -18.67 -3.27 0.40
C GLN A 293 -19.54 -3.16 -0.89
N PRO A 294 -19.87 -4.27 -1.56
CA PRO A 294 -20.53 -4.17 -2.85
C PRO A 294 -22.01 -3.97 -2.60
N VAL A 295 -22.54 -2.84 -3.08
CA VAL A 295 -23.97 -2.67 -3.30
C VAL A 295 -24.46 -3.87 -4.13
N ALA A 296 -25.66 -4.37 -3.83
CA ALA A 296 -26.29 -5.56 -4.41
C ALA A 296 -26.15 -5.73 -5.94
N ILE A 297 -25.88 -4.65 -6.67
CA ILE A 297 -25.70 -4.60 -8.11
C ILE A 297 -24.37 -5.22 -8.58
N ILE A 298 -23.27 -5.07 -7.83
CA ILE A 298 -21.98 -5.72 -8.14
C ILE A 298 -22.09 -7.23 -7.92
N GLN A 299 -22.85 -7.65 -6.91
CA GLN A 299 -23.19 -9.06 -6.72
C GLN A 299 -24.06 -9.60 -7.86
N THR A 300 -24.92 -8.78 -8.47
CA THR A 300 -25.73 -9.14 -9.64
C THR A 300 -24.90 -9.23 -10.91
N GLU A 301 -24.03 -8.26 -11.22
CA GLU A 301 -23.15 -8.33 -12.40
C GLU A 301 -22.10 -9.45 -12.28
N LEU A 302 -21.54 -9.68 -11.09
CA LEU A 302 -20.73 -10.88 -10.81
C LEU A 302 -21.58 -12.14 -10.91
N ARG A 303 -22.77 -12.21 -10.30
CA ARG A 303 -23.66 -13.38 -10.45
C ARG A 303 -23.97 -13.64 -11.91
N ASP A 304 -24.33 -12.64 -12.71
CA ASP A 304 -24.72 -12.79 -14.11
C ASP A 304 -23.53 -13.17 -14.99
N CYS A 305 -22.35 -12.61 -14.74
CA CYS A 305 -21.12 -13.07 -15.41
C CYS A 305 -20.69 -14.48 -14.99
N LEU A 306 -20.99 -14.88 -13.75
CA LEU A 306 -20.66 -16.18 -13.14
C LEU A 306 -21.79 -17.22 -13.23
N ARG A 307 -22.95 -16.88 -13.82
CA ARG A 307 -24.18 -17.71 -13.94
C ARG A 307 -24.39 -18.35 -15.29
N ILE A 308 -23.55 -18.12 -16.28
CA ILE A 308 -23.69 -18.84 -17.55
C ILE A 308 -22.88 -20.15 -17.41
N ASN A 309 -23.60 -21.13 -16.86
CA ASN A 309 -23.33 -22.56 -16.64
C ASN A 309 -21.93 -23.09 -16.97
#